data_AF-A0A7X7JS80-F1
#
_entry.id   AF-A0A7X7JS80-F1
#
_cell.length_a   1.000
_cell.length_b   1.000
_cell.length_c   1.000
_cell.angle_alpha   90.00
_cell.angle_beta   90.00
_cell.angle_gamma   90.00
#
_symmetry.space_group_name_H-M   'P 1'
#
loop_
_entity.id
_entity.type
_entity.pdbx_description
1 polymer ?
#
loop_
_entity_poly.entity_id
_entity_poly.type
_entity_poly.pdbx_seq_one_letter_code
_entity_poly.pdbx_strand_id
1 'polypeptide(L)'
;MEMDERILEAMRKTELVRAPKRQLATFGSTTMEYYVVTELSEQMSAVRDGKVLAERPRIVTPYYLLHVEGFSESARRFLGMMAQQNPHEPGIFYSYRNEPHSMNLVSEPLGVVIGNLNSMLESEDRPLSAIIRGMEEAWDLAVMMFIYDLTRRAAGGNYSDFQRHGLLNVDESGLPAAARQQIEILFAVVREDRSRASELVTELNRWGVYQQYEDRFLALFKK
;
A
#
# COMPACT_ATOMS: atom_id res chain seq x y z
N MET A 1 24.53 -13.43 -6.98
CA MET A 1 25.79 -12.68 -6.93
C MET A 1 25.78 -11.54 -7.93
N GLU A 2 25.88 -11.75 -9.25
CA GLU A 2 25.88 -10.65 -10.24
C GLU A 2 24.56 -9.86 -10.28
N MET A 3 23.42 -10.56 -10.20
CA MET A 3 22.09 -9.93 -10.08
C MET A 3 21.97 -9.08 -8.80
N ASP A 4 22.58 -9.53 -7.70
CA ASP A 4 22.54 -8.82 -6.42
C ASP A 4 23.40 -7.55 -6.47
N GLU A 5 24.55 -7.59 -7.13
CA GLU A 5 25.42 -6.42 -7.34
C GLU A 5 24.75 -5.34 -8.18
N ARG A 6 24.05 -5.72 -9.27
CA ARG A 6 23.30 -4.76 -10.10
C ARG A 6 22.15 -4.10 -9.34
N ILE A 7 21.42 -4.86 -8.52
CA ILE A 7 20.37 -4.31 -7.65
C ILE A 7 20.99 -3.32 -6.65
N LEU A 8 22.10 -3.69 -5.99
CA LEU A 8 22.78 -2.82 -5.04
C LEU A 8 23.29 -1.53 -5.69
N GLU A 9 23.82 -1.60 -6.91
CA GLU A 9 24.23 -0.43 -7.66
C GLU A 9 23.05 0.48 -7.98
N ALA A 10 21.94 -0.07 -8.48
CA ALA A 10 20.72 0.66 -8.76
C ALA A 10 20.14 1.31 -7.50
N MET A 11 20.17 0.62 -6.35
CA MET A 11 19.78 1.19 -5.06
C MET A 11 20.66 2.38 -4.66
N ARG A 12 21.98 2.31 -4.89
CA ARG A 12 22.91 3.40 -4.55
C ARG A 12 22.77 4.61 -5.46
N LYS A 13 22.41 4.39 -6.73
CA LYS A 13 22.23 5.44 -7.74
C LYS A 13 20.80 5.99 -7.80
N THR A 14 19.86 5.36 -7.12
CA THR A 14 18.48 5.84 -7.02
C THR A 14 18.36 6.90 -5.93
N GLU A 15 17.74 8.02 -6.27
CA GLU A 15 17.55 9.15 -5.36
C GLU A 15 16.14 9.73 -5.51
N LEU A 16 15.43 9.89 -4.40
CA LEU A 16 14.18 10.64 -4.37
C LEU A 16 14.49 12.15 -4.34
N VAL A 17 14.63 12.73 -5.53
CA VAL A 17 15.00 14.13 -5.73
C VAL A 17 13.92 15.08 -5.20
N ARG A 18 12.65 14.73 -5.42
CA ARG A 18 11.49 15.48 -4.91
C ARG A 18 10.50 14.51 -4.29
N ALA A 19 10.30 14.63 -2.99
CA ALA A 19 9.27 13.87 -2.28
C ALA A 19 7.89 14.55 -2.39
N PRO A 20 6.79 13.77 -2.36
CA PRO A 20 5.46 14.34 -2.21
C PRO A 20 5.36 15.18 -0.93
N LYS A 21 4.64 16.30 -1.03
CA LYS A 21 4.39 17.22 0.09
C LYS A 21 3.32 16.67 1.04
N ARG A 22 2.45 15.79 0.56
CA ARG A 22 1.40 15.14 1.35
C ARG A 22 1.74 13.66 1.60
N GLN A 23 1.35 13.17 2.76
CA GLN A 23 1.49 11.77 3.14
C GLN A 23 0.31 10.93 2.63
N LEU A 24 0.43 9.60 2.75
CA LEU A 24 -0.66 8.68 2.51
C LEU A 24 -1.83 8.97 3.46
N ALA A 25 -3.05 8.94 2.93
CA ALA A 25 -4.25 9.06 3.75
C ALA A 25 -4.41 7.86 4.69
N THR A 26 -4.78 8.11 5.95
CA THR A 26 -5.09 7.05 6.93
C THR A 26 -6.43 6.37 6.63
N PHE A 27 -7.43 7.15 6.22
CA PHE A 27 -8.83 6.69 6.11
C PHE A 27 -9.35 6.63 4.67
N GLY A 28 -8.48 6.74 3.67
CA GLY A 28 -8.84 6.72 2.26
C GLY A 28 -7.71 6.21 1.39
N SER A 29 -8.00 6.02 0.11
CA SER A 29 -6.97 5.77 -0.89
C SER A 29 -6.18 7.05 -1.20
N THR A 30 -4.97 6.89 -1.73
CA THR A 30 -4.12 7.99 -2.19
C THR A 30 -3.57 7.63 -3.57
N THR A 31 -3.72 8.51 -4.55
CA THR A 31 -3.05 8.40 -5.84
C THR A 31 -1.89 9.38 -5.88
N MET A 32 -0.70 8.89 -6.20
CA MET A 32 0.50 9.72 -6.35
C MET A 32 1.08 9.57 -7.74
N GLU A 33 1.46 10.69 -8.32
CA GLU A 33 2.16 10.73 -9.60
C GLU A 33 3.67 10.58 -9.35
N TYR A 34 4.36 9.82 -10.18
CA TYR A 34 5.81 9.73 -10.12
C TYR A 34 6.41 10.03 -11.49
N TYR A 35 7.63 10.57 -11.47
CA TYR A 35 8.47 10.81 -12.63
C TYR A 35 9.85 10.19 -12.34
N VAL A 36 10.15 9.08 -12.99
CA VAL A 36 11.50 8.50 -12.95
C VAL A 36 12.32 9.11 -14.10
N VAL A 37 13.40 9.78 -13.74
CA VAL A 37 14.33 10.41 -14.69
C VAL A 37 15.64 9.64 -14.69
N THR A 38 16.04 9.19 -15.88
CA THR A 38 17.26 8.39 -16.10
C THR A 38 18.11 9.05 -17.18
N GLU A 39 19.42 8.89 -17.06
CA GLU A 39 20.38 9.40 -18.04
C GLU A 39 20.65 8.30 -19.10
N LEU A 40 20.52 8.65 -20.38
CA LEU A 40 20.85 7.77 -21.50
C LEU A 40 22.20 8.13 -22.13
N SER A 41 22.52 9.42 -22.15
CA SER A 41 23.81 9.99 -22.51
C SER A 41 23.96 11.39 -21.91
N GLU A 42 25.13 12.03 -22.06
CA GLU A 42 25.39 13.37 -21.50
C GLU A 42 24.36 14.45 -21.94
N GLN A 43 23.72 14.26 -23.10
CA GLN A 43 22.76 15.21 -23.68
C GLN A 43 21.36 14.62 -23.87
N MET A 44 21.09 13.43 -23.33
CA MET A 44 19.80 12.76 -23.51
C MET A 44 19.37 12.02 -22.25
N SER A 45 18.11 12.25 -21.87
CA SER A 45 17.49 11.64 -20.70
C SER A 45 16.19 10.95 -21.09
N ALA A 46 15.77 9.95 -20.32
CA ALA A 46 14.42 9.41 -20.38
C ALA A 46 13.62 9.86 -19.15
N VAL A 47 12.35 10.19 -19.39
CA VAL A 47 11.37 10.49 -18.35
C VAL A 47 10.26 9.45 -18.45
N ARG A 48 10.09 8.64 -17.41
CA ARG A 48 8.95 7.74 -17.25
C ARG A 48 7.99 8.29 -16.23
N ASP A 49 6.75 8.48 -16.61
CA ASP A 49 5.69 8.88 -15.71
C ASP A 49 4.68 7.77 -15.48
N GLY A 50 4.03 7.84 -14.33
CA GLY A 50 2.97 6.90 -13.95
C GLY A 50 2.35 7.29 -12.63
N LYS A 51 1.49 6.41 -12.13
CA LYS A 51 0.79 6.59 -10.86
C LYS A 51 0.98 5.40 -9.96
N VAL A 52 1.12 5.67 -8.67
CA VAL A 52 0.96 4.67 -7.61
C VAL A 52 -0.38 4.93 -6.94
N LEU A 53 -1.26 3.95 -7.01
CA LEU A 53 -2.48 3.91 -6.21
C LEU A 53 -2.18 3.17 -4.91
N ALA A 54 -2.16 3.90 -3.80
CA ALA A 54 -2.19 3.34 -2.46
C ALA A 54 -3.66 3.14 -2.06
N GLU A 55 -4.06 1.91 -1.82
CA GLU A 55 -5.39 1.62 -1.28
C GLU A 55 -5.49 2.10 0.17
N ARG A 56 -6.73 2.19 0.69
CA ARG A 56 -6.95 2.56 2.08
C ARG A 56 -6.20 1.57 2.99
N PRO A 57 -5.33 2.05 3.91
CA PRO A 57 -4.61 1.17 4.83
C PRO A 57 -5.57 0.34 5.67
N ARG A 58 -5.28 -0.95 5.82
CA ARG A 58 -6.11 -1.90 6.59
C ARG A 58 -5.43 -2.26 7.89
N ILE A 59 -6.21 -2.42 8.95
CA ILE A 59 -5.74 -3.05 10.19
C ILE A 59 -5.82 -4.56 10.02
N VAL A 60 -4.74 -5.26 10.33
CA VAL A 60 -4.61 -6.72 10.25
C VAL A 60 -3.98 -7.25 11.53
N THR A 61 -4.10 -8.55 11.77
CA THR A 61 -3.41 -9.26 12.85
C THR A 61 -2.69 -10.49 12.29
N PRO A 62 -1.74 -11.10 13.01
CA PRO A 62 -1.14 -12.37 12.61
C PRO A 62 -2.17 -13.46 12.34
N TYR A 63 -3.22 -13.57 13.17
CA TYR A 63 -4.32 -14.49 12.93
C TYR A 63 -5.06 -14.19 11.62
N TYR A 64 -5.35 -12.92 11.35
CA TYR A 64 -6.00 -12.52 10.09
C TYR A 64 -5.16 -12.92 8.87
N LEU A 65 -3.84 -12.67 8.94
CA LEU A 65 -2.91 -12.94 7.83
C LEU A 65 -2.77 -14.44 7.53
N LEU A 66 -2.92 -15.32 8.51
CA LEU A 66 -2.92 -16.77 8.31
C LEU A 66 -4.02 -17.27 7.36
N HIS A 67 -5.14 -16.55 7.30
CA HIS A 67 -6.31 -16.90 6.50
C HIS A 67 -6.33 -16.21 5.14
N VAL A 68 -5.21 -15.59 4.74
CA VAL A 68 -5.04 -15.00 3.42
C VAL A 68 -4.47 -16.05 2.46
N GLU A 69 -5.01 -16.09 1.24
CA GLU A 69 -4.57 -17.00 0.19
C GLU A 69 -3.31 -16.48 -0.54
N GLY A 70 -2.67 -17.35 -1.34
CA GLY A 70 -1.54 -16.95 -2.19
C GLY A 70 -0.15 -17.05 -1.55
N PHE A 71 -0.04 -17.51 -0.30
CA PHE A 71 1.23 -17.69 0.39
C PHE A 71 1.76 -19.14 0.34
N SER A 72 3.08 -19.26 0.21
CA SER A 72 3.81 -20.54 0.28
C SER A 72 3.69 -21.19 1.66
N GLU A 73 3.95 -22.50 1.73
CA GLU A 73 4.03 -23.26 2.99
C GLU A 73 5.00 -22.62 4.01
N SER A 74 6.16 -22.13 3.55
CA SER A 74 7.12 -21.46 4.44
C SER A 74 6.58 -20.15 5.03
N ALA A 75 5.90 -19.34 4.22
CA ALA A 75 5.26 -18.11 4.69
C ALA A 75 4.11 -18.41 5.67
N ARG A 76 3.30 -19.44 5.41
CA ARG A 76 2.24 -19.87 6.34
C ARG A 76 2.81 -20.34 7.68
N ARG A 77 3.92 -21.10 7.69
CA ARG A 77 4.59 -21.50 8.93
C ARG A 77 5.11 -20.29 9.72
N PHE A 78 5.70 -19.30 9.04
CA PHE A 78 6.12 -18.06 9.69
C PHE A 78 4.94 -17.32 10.34
N LEU A 79 3.85 -17.13 9.60
CA LEU A 79 2.63 -16.52 10.15
C LEU A 79 2.05 -17.34 11.31
N GLY A 80 2.18 -18.67 11.26
CA GLY A 80 1.77 -19.58 12.34
C GLY A 80 2.54 -19.34 13.63
N MET A 81 3.86 -19.17 13.54
CA MET A 81 4.69 -18.83 14.71
C MET A 81 4.33 -17.45 15.29
N MET A 82 4.08 -16.46 14.43
CA MET A 82 3.64 -15.12 14.86
C MET A 82 2.29 -15.18 15.58
N ALA A 83 1.33 -15.92 15.02
CA ALA A 83 0.00 -16.06 15.60
C ALA A 83 -0.01 -16.86 16.90
N GLN A 84 0.95 -17.76 17.13
CA GLN A 84 1.09 -18.46 18.42
C GLN A 84 1.57 -17.52 19.53
N GLN A 85 2.39 -16.53 19.21
CA GLN A 85 2.95 -15.59 20.19
C GLN A 85 2.00 -14.43 20.48
N ASN A 86 1.52 -13.76 19.42
CA ASN A 86 0.68 -12.57 19.53
C ASN A 86 -0.43 -12.59 18.45
N PRO A 87 -1.43 -13.47 18.56
CA PRO A 87 -2.44 -13.70 17.50
C PRO A 87 -3.20 -12.45 17.08
N HIS A 88 -3.44 -11.54 18.02
CA HIS A 88 -4.31 -10.38 17.86
C HIS A 88 -3.57 -9.04 17.89
N GLU A 89 -2.23 -9.05 17.78
CA GLU A 89 -1.46 -7.81 17.71
C GLU A 89 -1.81 -7.04 16.43
N PRO A 90 -2.38 -5.82 16.53
CA PRO A 90 -2.81 -5.08 15.37
C PRO A 90 -1.63 -4.43 14.65
N GLY A 91 -1.53 -4.66 13.34
CA GLY A 91 -0.61 -4.00 12.42
C GLY A 91 -1.36 -3.26 11.31
N ILE A 92 -0.64 -2.43 10.56
CA ILE A 92 -1.17 -1.74 9.38
C ILE A 92 -0.65 -2.41 8.12
N PHE A 93 -1.57 -2.81 7.25
CA PHE A 93 -1.29 -3.38 5.95
C PHE A 93 -1.58 -2.35 4.85
N TYR A 94 -0.58 -2.10 4.01
CA TYR A 94 -0.68 -1.22 2.84
C TYR A 94 -0.72 -2.06 1.57
N SER A 95 -1.60 -1.70 0.65
CA SER A 95 -1.67 -2.30 -0.68
C SER A 95 -1.45 -1.22 -1.73
N TYR A 96 -0.59 -1.52 -2.68
CA TYR A 96 -0.20 -0.60 -3.75
C TYR A 96 -0.46 -1.23 -5.11
N ARG A 97 -0.84 -0.40 -6.07
CA ARG A 97 -0.89 -0.74 -7.49
C ARG A 97 -0.06 0.28 -8.26
N ASN A 98 0.90 -0.22 -9.03
CA ASN A 98 1.68 0.60 -9.94
C ASN A 98 0.98 0.66 -11.30
N GLU A 99 0.79 1.87 -11.83
CA GLU A 99 0.16 2.15 -13.12
C GLU A 99 1.11 3.03 -13.96
N PRO A 100 2.10 2.41 -14.65
CA PRO A 100 2.96 3.12 -15.59
C PRO A 100 2.14 3.74 -16.72
N HIS A 101 2.51 4.94 -17.17
CA HIS A 101 1.78 5.68 -18.19
C HIS A 101 2.60 5.87 -19.46
N SER A 102 3.64 6.70 -19.45
CA SER A 102 4.42 6.99 -20.65
C SER A 102 5.92 7.03 -20.41
N MET A 103 6.68 6.93 -21.51
CA MET A 103 8.12 7.13 -21.54
C MET A 103 8.43 8.15 -22.64
N ASN A 104 9.12 9.23 -22.26
CA ASN A 104 9.54 10.28 -23.17
C ASN A 104 11.06 10.41 -23.20
N LEU A 105 11.63 10.48 -24.40
CA LEU A 105 13.04 10.81 -24.60
C LEU A 105 13.18 12.32 -24.72
N VAL A 106 14.07 12.90 -23.93
CA VAL A 106 14.31 14.35 -23.89
C VAL A 106 15.77 14.58 -24.26
N SER A 107 16.00 15.40 -25.29
CA SER A 107 17.33 15.80 -25.75
C SER A 107 17.94 16.89 -24.85
N GLU A 108 17.94 16.65 -23.54
CA GLU A 108 18.55 17.51 -22.54
C GLU A 108 19.29 16.66 -21.48
N PRO A 109 20.35 17.21 -20.85
CA PRO A 109 21.02 16.57 -19.72
C PRO A 109 20.08 16.36 -18.53
N LEU A 110 20.33 15.30 -17.75
CA LEU A 110 19.47 14.87 -16.63
C LEU A 110 19.15 16.00 -15.63
N GLY A 111 20.14 16.84 -15.30
CA GLY A 111 19.94 17.95 -14.36
C GLY A 111 18.97 19.02 -14.89
N VAL A 112 18.98 19.29 -16.20
CA VAL A 112 18.06 20.25 -16.83
C VAL A 112 16.65 19.70 -16.81
N VAL A 113 16.48 18.43 -17.17
CA VAL A 113 15.17 17.74 -17.16
C VAL A 113 14.55 17.74 -15.75
N ILE A 114 15.34 17.41 -14.72
CA ILE A 114 14.88 17.44 -13.33
C ILE A 114 14.46 18.86 -12.91
N GLY A 115 15.26 19.88 -13.25
CA GLY A 115 14.95 21.27 -12.91
C GLY A 115 13.67 21.78 -13.58
N ASN A 116 13.48 21.45 -14.86
CA ASN A 116 12.28 21.78 -15.62
C ASN A 116 11.04 21.07 -15.04
N LEU A 117 11.13 19.77 -14.75
CA LEU A 117 10.05 19.01 -14.10
C LEU A 117 9.70 19.57 -12.72
N ASN A 118 10.70 19.90 -11.89
CA ASN A 118 10.42 20.45 -10.56
C ASN A 118 9.67 21.79 -10.66
N SER A 119 10.12 22.68 -11.54
CA SER A 119 9.50 23.99 -11.77
C SER A 119 8.05 23.85 -12.27
N MET A 120 7.81 22.94 -13.21
CA MET A 120 6.48 22.63 -13.72
C MET A 120 5.56 22.13 -12.59
N LEU A 121 5.98 21.11 -11.84
CA LEU A 121 5.17 20.51 -10.77
C LEU A 121 4.94 21.45 -9.57
N GLU A 122 5.80 22.44 -9.37
CA GLU A 122 5.59 23.53 -8.41
C GLU A 122 4.57 24.54 -8.94
N SER A 123 4.68 24.96 -10.20
CA SER A 123 3.77 25.92 -10.81
C SER A 123 2.34 25.39 -10.93
N GLU A 124 2.17 24.08 -11.14
CA GLU A 124 0.87 23.41 -11.22
C GLU A 124 0.28 23.01 -9.85
N ASP A 125 0.97 23.32 -8.75
CA ASP A 125 0.64 22.85 -7.38
C ASP A 125 0.28 21.35 -7.35
N ARG A 126 1.26 20.51 -7.70
CA ARG A 126 1.12 19.04 -7.70
C ARG A 126 1.71 18.45 -6.40
N PRO A 127 1.04 18.52 -5.23
CA PRO A 127 1.62 18.12 -3.94
C PRO A 127 1.78 16.61 -3.77
N LEU A 128 1.09 15.81 -4.58
CA LEU A 128 1.13 14.34 -4.58
C LEU A 128 1.99 13.78 -5.71
N SER A 129 2.99 14.54 -6.17
CA SER A 129 3.91 14.11 -7.22
C SER A 129 5.35 14.00 -6.71
N ALA A 130 6.09 13.03 -7.25
CA ALA A 130 7.48 12.74 -6.89
C ALA A 130 8.39 12.76 -8.13
N ILE A 131 9.63 13.22 -7.95
CA ILE A 131 10.69 13.07 -8.96
C ILE A 131 11.74 12.13 -8.37
N ILE A 132 12.05 11.07 -9.11
CA ILE A 132 12.99 10.02 -8.71
C ILE A 132 14.06 9.98 -9.78
N ARG A 133 15.32 10.15 -9.39
CA ARG A 133 16.46 9.83 -10.24
C ARG A 133 16.74 8.34 -10.12
N GLY A 134 16.96 7.66 -11.24
CA GLY A 134 17.24 6.22 -11.25
C GLY A 134 18.16 5.79 -12.38
N MET A 135 18.28 4.47 -12.54
CA MET A 135 18.96 3.82 -13.66
C MET A 135 17.95 3.31 -14.68
N GLU A 136 18.29 3.38 -15.96
CA GLU A 136 17.40 2.98 -17.05
C GLU A 136 16.99 1.50 -16.96
N GLU A 137 17.95 0.64 -16.62
CA GLU A 137 17.75 -0.81 -16.55
C GLU A 137 16.98 -1.25 -15.28
N ALA A 138 16.75 -0.34 -14.34
CA ALA A 138 16.15 -0.61 -13.02
C ALA A 138 15.20 0.50 -12.57
N TRP A 139 14.47 1.11 -13.53
CA TRP A 139 13.56 2.22 -13.23
C TRP A 139 12.39 1.78 -12.33
N ASP A 140 11.96 0.52 -12.42
CA ASP A 140 10.89 -0.08 -11.63
C ASP A 140 11.32 -0.28 -10.16
N LEU A 141 12.59 -0.62 -9.93
CA LEU A 141 13.19 -0.62 -8.59
C LEU A 141 13.14 0.78 -7.96
N ALA A 142 13.36 1.83 -8.75
CA ALA A 142 13.26 3.21 -8.27
C ALA A 142 11.84 3.55 -7.79
N VAL A 143 10.80 3.07 -8.51
CA VAL A 143 9.40 3.17 -8.08
C VAL A 143 9.15 2.37 -6.80
N MET A 144 9.71 1.16 -6.67
CA MET A 144 9.59 0.35 -5.45
C MET A 144 10.24 1.04 -4.23
N MET A 145 11.43 1.64 -4.39
CA MET A 145 12.09 2.40 -3.33
C MET A 145 11.27 3.63 -2.92
N PHE A 146 10.62 4.28 -3.89
CA PHE A 146 9.68 5.36 -3.61
C PHE A 146 8.47 4.88 -2.78
N ILE A 147 7.82 3.76 -3.16
CA ILE A 147 6.71 3.17 -2.39
C ILE A 147 7.15 2.81 -0.97
N TYR A 148 8.36 2.28 -0.80
CA TYR A 148 8.91 2.01 0.53
C TYR A 148 9.05 3.28 1.37
N ASP A 149 9.62 4.35 0.81
CA ASP A 149 9.79 5.62 1.53
C ASP A 149 8.44 6.27 1.89
N LEU A 150 7.44 6.18 1.00
CA LEU A 150 6.06 6.61 1.27
C LEU A 150 5.46 5.89 2.48
N THR A 151 5.57 4.55 2.48
CA THR A 151 5.08 3.71 3.58
C THR A 151 5.76 4.09 4.89
N ARG A 152 7.09 4.23 4.86
CA ARG A 152 7.90 4.56 6.05
C ARG A 152 7.52 5.91 6.66
N ARG A 153 7.29 6.94 5.84
CA ARG A 153 6.90 8.28 6.30
C ARG A 153 5.48 8.31 6.88
N ALA A 154 4.55 7.53 6.30
CA ALA A 154 3.15 7.52 6.71
C ALA A 154 2.87 6.60 7.91
N ALA A 155 3.66 5.54 8.11
CA ALA A 155 3.37 4.47 9.06
C ALA A 155 3.13 4.97 10.50
N GLY A 156 4.01 5.83 11.03
CA GLY A 156 3.89 6.35 12.40
C GLY A 156 2.67 7.27 12.60
N GLY A 157 2.40 8.14 11.61
CA GLY A 157 1.23 9.02 11.62
C GLY A 157 -0.08 8.23 11.54
N ASN A 158 -0.18 7.32 10.56
CA ASN A 158 -1.35 6.47 10.38
C ASN A 158 -1.62 5.60 11.62
N TYR A 159 -0.57 5.05 12.24
CA TYR A 159 -0.71 4.30 13.49
C TYR A 159 -1.28 5.17 14.61
N SER A 160 -0.73 6.36 14.80
CA SER A 160 -1.21 7.32 15.80
C SER A 160 -2.66 7.73 15.54
N ASP A 161 -3.06 7.89 14.28
CA ASP A 161 -4.42 8.24 13.89
C ASP A 161 -5.41 7.11 14.19
N PHE A 162 -5.06 5.87 13.83
CA PHE A 162 -5.87 4.69 14.18
C PHE A 162 -5.97 4.53 15.70
N GLN A 163 -4.87 4.72 16.43
CA GLN A 163 -4.86 4.62 17.89
C GLN A 163 -5.77 5.67 18.54
N ARG A 164 -5.67 6.94 18.10
CA ARG A 164 -6.51 8.03 18.62
C ARG A 164 -8.00 7.81 18.41
N HIS A 165 -8.38 7.13 17.34
CA HIS A 165 -9.77 6.76 17.07
C HIS A 165 -10.19 5.43 17.72
N GLY A 166 -9.32 4.81 18.52
CA GLY A 166 -9.57 3.53 19.18
C GLY A 166 -9.67 2.34 18.20
N LEU A 167 -9.28 2.53 16.95
CA LEU A 167 -9.45 1.56 15.86
C LEU A 167 -8.54 0.33 16.02
N LEU A 168 -7.45 0.48 16.78
CA LEU A 168 -6.53 -0.59 17.15
C LEU A 168 -6.96 -1.35 18.42
N ASN A 169 -8.00 -0.90 19.12
CA ASN A 169 -8.44 -1.56 20.35
C ASN A 169 -9.02 -2.93 20.00
N VAL A 170 -8.46 -3.97 20.62
CA VAL A 170 -8.85 -5.37 20.42
C VAL A 170 -9.79 -5.79 21.53
N ASP A 171 -10.88 -6.45 21.18
CA ASP A 171 -11.84 -7.00 22.14
C ASP A 171 -11.44 -8.40 22.64
N GLU A 172 -12.27 -9.00 23.49
CA GLU A 172 -12.07 -10.36 24.01
C GLU A 172 -12.09 -11.45 22.92
N SER A 173 -12.69 -11.17 21.75
CA SER A 173 -12.70 -12.08 20.61
C SER A 173 -11.44 -11.97 19.74
N GLY A 174 -10.55 -11.03 20.04
CA GLY A 174 -9.36 -10.78 19.24
C GLY A 174 -9.60 -9.92 17.99
N LEU A 175 -10.75 -9.25 17.93
CA LEU A 175 -11.18 -8.41 16.81
C LEU A 175 -10.86 -6.93 17.10
N PRO A 176 -10.03 -6.27 16.27
CA PRO A 176 -9.83 -4.83 16.36
C PRO A 176 -11.12 -4.04 16.06
N ALA A 177 -11.31 -2.90 16.70
CA ALA A 177 -12.48 -2.05 16.49
C ALA A 177 -12.67 -1.65 15.01
N ALA A 178 -11.58 -1.44 14.25
CA ALA A 178 -11.66 -1.20 12.80
C ALA A 178 -12.25 -2.39 12.02
N ALA A 179 -11.86 -3.61 12.39
CA ALA A 179 -12.37 -4.81 11.74
C ALA A 179 -13.86 -4.99 12.03
N ARG A 180 -14.29 -4.72 13.27
CA ARG A 180 -15.71 -4.70 13.63
C ARG A 180 -16.50 -3.68 12.80
N GLN A 181 -16.00 -2.44 12.68
CA GLN A 181 -16.64 -1.43 11.84
C GLN A 181 -16.78 -1.89 10.39
N GLN A 182 -15.74 -2.52 9.84
CA GLN A 182 -15.78 -3.06 8.48
C GLN A 182 -16.80 -4.20 8.34
N ILE A 183 -16.90 -5.10 9.32
CA ILE A 183 -17.90 -6.16 9.36
C ILE A 183 -19.31 -5.56 9.37
N GLU A 184 -19.57 -4.52 10.18
CA GLU A 184 -20.88 -3.83 10.19
C GLU A 184 -21.24 -3.22 8.83
N ILE A 185 -20.28 -2.61 8.15
CA ILE A 185 -20.45 -2.09 6.79
C ILE A 185 -20.79 -3.23 5.82
N LEU A 186 -20.08 -4.35 5.87
CA LEU A 186 -20.36 -5.52 5.04
C LEU A 186 -21.75 -6.10 5.32
N PHE A 187 -22.19 -6.12 6.58
CA PHE A 187 -23.56 -6.50 6.92
C PHE A 187 -24.60 -5.58 6.28
N ALA A 188 -24.38 -4.26 6.28
CA ALA A 188 -25.28 -3.31 5.63
C ALA A 188 -25.31 -3.54 4.10
N VAL A 189 -24.14 -3.71 3.49
CA VAL A 189 -24.00 -4.02 2.07
C VAL A 189 -24.76 -5.30 1.69
N VAL A 190 -24.64 -6.38 2.44
CA VAL A 190 -25.31 -7.66 2.12
C VAL A 190 -26.83 -7.57 2.31
N ARG A 191 -27.32 -6.69 3.18
CA ARG A 191 -28.77 -6.42 3.29
C ARG A 191 -29.32 -5.79 2.02
N GLU A 192 -28.55 -4.90 1.40
CA GLU A 192 -28.93 -4.24 0.14
C GLU A 192 -28.72 -5.16 -1.07
N ASP A 193 -27.60 -5.89 -1.09
CA ASP A 193 -27.22 -6.80 -2.16
C ASP A 193 -26.74 -8.15 -1.60
N ARG A 194 -27.65 -9.13 -1.61
CA ARG A 194 -27.40 -10.50 -1.12
C ARG A 194 -26.34 -11.24 -1.92
N SER A 195 -26.01 -10.83 -3.15
CA SER A 195 -24.96 -11.49 -3.94
C SER A 195 -23.57 -11.32 -3.31
N ARG A 196 -23.39 -10.29 -2.47
CA ARG A 196 -22.14 -9.98 -1.76
C ARG A 196 -21.95 -10.77 -0.45
N ALA A 197 -22.83 -11.72 -0.16
CA ALA A 197 -22.76 -12.54 1.05
C ALA A 197 -21.43 -13.27 1.21
N SER A 198 -20.84 -13.73 0.10
CA SER A 198 -19.53 -14.40 0.09
C SER A 198 -18.42 -13.51 0.65
N GLU A 199 -18.43 -12.21 0.35
CA GLU A 199 -17.44 -11.25 0.85
C GLU A 199 -17.49 -11.14 2.38
N LEU A 200 -18.69 -11.05 2.94
CA LEU A 200 -18.88 -11.02 4.39
C LEU A 200 -18.41 -12.32 5.05
N VAL A 201 -18.75 -13.48 4.48
CA VAL A 201 -18.29 -14.79 4.99
C VAL A 201 -16.77 -14.88 4.95
N THR A 202 -16.14 -14.50 3.83
CA THR A 202 -14.69 -14.48 3.71
C THR A 202 -14.05 -13.58 4.77
N GLU A 203 -14.57 -12.38 4.99
CA GLU A 203 -14.01 -11.46 5.99
C GLU A 203 -14.20 -12.00 7.43
N LEU A 204 -15.39 -12.53 7.76
CA LEU A 204 -15.65 -13.17 9.05
C LEU A 204 -14.74 -14.37 9.33
N ASN A 205 -14.47 -15.18 8.31
CA ASN A 205 -13.57 -16.32 8.41
C ASN A 205 -12.11 -15.88 8.60
N ARG A 206 -11.66 -14.83 7.91
CA ARG A 206 -10.31 -14.28 8.11
C ARG A 206 -10.09 -13.82 9.54
N TRP A 207 -11.11 -13.20 10.13
CA TRP A 207 -11.07 -12.79 11.53
C TRP A 207 -11.35 -13.92 12.53
N GLY A 208 -11.77 -15.11 12.07
CA GLY A 208 -12.06 -16.25 12.95
C GLY A 208 -13.33 -16.08 13.78
N VAL A 209 -14.19 -15.13 13.43
CA VAL A 209 -15.37 -14.75 14.23
C VAL A 209 -16.69 -15.25 13.62
N TYR A 210 -16.66 -16.00 12.52
CA TYR A 210 -17.88 -16.45 11.83
C TYR A 210 -18.91 -17.07 12.79
N GLN A 211 -18.49 -17.96 13.68
CA GLN A 211 -19.40 -18.60 14.66
C GLN A 211 -20.13 -17.59 15.56
N GLN A 212 -19.48 -16.48 15.93
CA GLN A 212 -20.09 -15.42 16.76
C GLN A 212 -21.14 -14.61 15.99
N TYR A 213 -20.98 -14.53 14.66
CA TYR A 213 -21.86 -13.76 13.77
C TYR A 213 -22.84 -14.64 12.99
N GLU A 214 -22.81 -15.97 13.17
CA GLU A 214 -23.56 -16.94 12.35
C GLU A 214 -25.07 -16.68 12.40
N ASP A 215 -25.66 -16.58 13.59
CA ASP A 215 -27.11 -16.32 13.73
C ASP A 215 -27.53 -15.03 13.03
N ARG A 216 -26.71 -13.99 13.16
CA ARG A 216 -26.95 -12.68 12.55
C ARG A 216 -26.77 -12.71 11.03
N PHE A 217 -25.81 -13.48 10.54
CA PHE A 217 -25.62 -13.73 9.11
C PHE A 217 -26.80 -14.50 8.53
N LEU A 218 -27.23 -15.60 9.15
CA LEU A 218 -28.38 -16.39 8.71
C LEU A 218 -29.68 -15.57 8.72
N ALA A 219 -29.83 -14.66 9.68
CA ALA A 219 -30.98 -13.75 9.74
C ALA A 219 -31.11 -12.83 8.51
N LEU A 220 -30.04 -12.56 7.75
CA LEU A 220 -30.11 -11.77 6.51
C LEU A 220 -30.94 -12.44 5.39
N PHE A 221 -31.10 -13.76 5.47
CA PHE A 221 -31.78 -14.59 4.47
C PHE A 221 -33.12 -15.14 4.95
N LYS A 222 -33.43 -14.98 6.24
CA LYS A 222 -34.75 -15.29 6.78
C LYS A 222 -35.74 -14.24 6.27
N LYS A 223 -36.91 -14.72 5.82
CA LYS A 223 -38.02 -13.87 5.35
C LYS A 223 -38.71 -13.20 6.53
#